data_AF-A0A2E8D5N1-F1
#
_entry.id   AF-A0A2E8D5N1-F1
#
_cell.length_a   1.000
_cell.length_b   1.000
_cell.length_c   1.000
_cell.angle_alpha   90.00
_cell.angle_beta   90.00
_cell.angle_gamma   90.00
#
_symmetry.space_group_name_H-M   'P 1'
#
loop_
_entity.id
_entity.type
_entity.pdbx_description
1 polymer ?
#
loop_
_entity_poly.entity_id
_entity_poly.type
_entity_poly.pdbx_seq_one_letter_code
_entity_poly.pdbx_strand_id
1 'polypeptide(L)'
;MERRQLQRVEFQVLDSSSKSAISLDELVALNDEIISLVRAGVPLERGLRSLGNDLPGRLGQLAGDLSDRLDQGQSLVDALDESRDGFPRIYRAVVAAGIRSGRLSAALEGLSATARRASELRRLIIISLVYPVIVLIVASLVFVFTALNTAPVVIEVSVMLGVEQPWWYQQLQRINDIGPHALIYIWIVFVVVGVSWLYYTSRAKGLNLRGMLTVAKMLYTGRMGPSATCWP
;
A
#
# COMPACT_ATOMS: atom_id res chain seq x y z
N MET A 1 42.05 -5.35 19.08
CA MET A 1 40.73 -4.82 19.51
C MET A 1 40.08 -3.90 18.46
N GLU A 2 40.83 -3.39 17.47
CA GLU A 2 40.34 -2.53 16.35
C GLU A 2 39.29 -3.15 15.41
N ARG A 3 39.37 -4.46 15.10
CA ARG A 3 38.47 -5.08 14.10
C ARG A 3 36.99 -5.11 14.51
N ARG A 4 36.68 -5.00 15.82
CA ARG A 4 35.30 -4.92 16.32
C ARG A 4 34.66 -3.55 16.12
N GLN A 5 35.46 -2.50 15.92
CA GLN A 5 34.92 -1.16 15.69
C GLN A 5 34.51 -0.93 14.24
N LEU A 6 35.29 -1.45 13.29
CA LEU A 6 34.97 -1.34 11.85
C LEU A 6 33.70 -2.12 11.49
N GLN A 7 33.48 -3.27 12.11
CA GLN A 7 32.28 -4.09 11.87
C GLN A 7 30.99 -3.46 12.43
N ARG A 8 31.09 -2.62 13.46
CA ARG A 8 29.95 -1.88 14.05
C ARG A 8 29.52 -0.71 13.17
N VAL A 9 30.47 -0.05 12.50
CA VAL A 9 30.17 1.06 11.56
C VAL A 9 29.47 0.54 10.31
N GLU A 10 29.90 -0.61 9.76
CA GLU A 10 29.29 -1.19 8.56
C GLU A 10 27.86 -1.71 8.81
N PHE A 11 27.59 -2.27 9.99
CA PHE A 11 26.25 -2.72 10.36
C PHE A 11 25.26 -1.57 10.61
N GLN A 12 25.75 -0.39 11.01
CA GLN A 12 24.93 0.81 11.23
C GLN A 12 24.54 1.52 9.92
N VAL A 13 25.35 1.37 8.86
CA VAL A 13 25.02 1.88 7.52
C VAL A 13 23.87 1.07 6.90
N LEU A 14 23.76 -0.23 7.20
CA LEU A 14 22.74 -1.12 6.63
C LEU A 14 21.38 -1.10 7.36
N ASP A 15 21.31 -0.64 8.62
CA ASP A 15 20.04 -0.53 9.38
C ASP A 15 19.35 0.85 9.25
N SER A 16 20.07 1.86 8.74
CA SER A 16 19.53 3.23 8.61
C SER A 16 18.59 3.43 7.40
N SER A 17 18.51 2.48 6.47
CA SER A 17 17.78 2.68 5.20
C SER A 17 16.28 2.30 5.24
N SER A 18 15.75 1.75 6.34
CA SER A 18 14.39 1.19 6.34
C SER A 18 13.41 1.76 7.38
N LYS A 19 13.78 2.78 8.17
CA LYS A 19 12.89 3.34 9.22
C LYS A 19 12.54 4.84 9.11
N SER A 20 13.16 5.64 8.24
CA SER A 20 12.92 7.09 8.21
C SER A 20 12.50 7.70 6.87
N ALA A 21 12.45 6.96 5.77
CA ALA A 21 12.06 7.54 4.48
C ALA A 21 10.61 8.08 4.52
N ILE A 22 10.42 9.35 4.20
CA ILE A 22 9.11 9.96 3.98
C ILE A 22 8.32 9.13 2.96
N SER A 23 7.05 8.82 3.26
CA SER A 23 6.19 8.15 2.27
C SER A 23 5.82 9.14 1.15
N LEU A 24 5.57 8.63 -0.06
CA LEU A 24 5.21 9.46 -1.20
C LEU A 24 3.98 10.34 -0.90
N ASP A 25 3.00 9.81 -0.17
CA ASP A 25 1.76 10.52 0.16
C ASP A 25 2.02 11.65 1.17
N GLU A 26 2.86 11.42 2.17
CA GLU A 26 3.31 12.45 3.12
C GLU A 26 4.12 13.55 2.42
N LEU A 27 5.03 13.18 1.51
CA LEU A 27 5.81 14.15 0.73
C LEU A 27 4.90 15.04 -0.11
N VAL A 28 3.88 14.45 -0.75
CA VAL A 28 2.91 15.20 -1.55
C VAL A 28 2.10 16.14 -0.68
N ALA A 29 1.62 15.67 0.48
CA ALA A 29 0.87 16.50 1.42
C ALA A 29 1.69 17.71 1.90
N LEU A 30 2.92 17.50 2.37
CA LEU A 30 3.81 18.58 2.79
C LEU A 30 4.09 19.56 1.64
N ASN A 31 4.35 19.03 0.44
CA ASN A 31 4.62 19.84 -0.75
C ASN A 31 3.43 20.71 -1.14
N ASP A 32 2.20 20.21 -1.03
CA ASP A 32 0.99 20.97 -1.33
C ASP A 32 0.76 22.11 -0.33
N GLU A 33 1.07 21.90 0.96
CA GLU A 33 1.05 22.96 1.96
C GLU A 33 2.13 24.03 1.67
N ILE A 34 3.34 23.62 1.29
CA ILE A 34 4.40 24.55 0.87
C ILE A 34 3.97 25.35 -0.36
N ILE A 35 3.33 24.73 -1.36
CA ILE A 35 2.77 25.45 -2.53
C ILE A 35 1.76 26.50 -2.08
N SER A 36 0.86 26.13 -1.14
CA SER A 36 -0.16 27.04 -0.60
C SER A 36 0.50 28.27 0.05
N LEU A 37 1.53 28.07 0.87
CA LEU A 37 2.29 29.14 1.51
C LEU A 37 2.99 30.06 0.49
N VAL A 38 3.67 29.47 -0.50
CA VAL A 38 4.37 30.21 -1.55
C VAL A 38 3.40 31.03 -2.39
N ARG A 39 2.22 30.49 -2.72
CA ARG A 39 1.16 31.20 -3.46
C ARG A 39 0.55 32.34 -2.65
N ALA A 40 0.40 32.15 -1.34
CA ALA A 40 -0.11 33.17 -0.43
C ALA A 40 0.93 34.28 -0.15
N GLY A 41 2.18 34.12 -0.60
CA GLY A 41 3.27 35.06 -0.30
C GLY A 41 3.67 35.07 1.17
N VAL A 42 3.31 34.01 1.92
CA VAL A 42 3.67 33.87 3.33
C VAL A 42 5.13 33.41 3.40
N PRO A 43 5.98 34.03 4.25
CA PRO A 43 7.34 33.55 4.42
C PRO A 43 7.36 32.11 4.92
N LEU A 44 8.20 31.29 4.29
CA LEU A 44 8.22 29.84 4.45
C LEU A 44 8.49 29.43 5.90
N GLU A 45 9.34 30.17 6.60
CA GLU A 45 9.68 29.94 8.01
C GLU A 45 8.44 30.00 8.92
N ARG A 46 7.60 31.03 8.76
CA ARG A 46 6.38 31.20 9.55
C ARG A 46 5.31 30.19 9.17
N GLY A 47 5.18 29.94 7.87
CA GLY A 47 4.21 28.98 7.35
C GLY A 47 4.51 27.55 7.81
N LEU A 48 5.76 27.11 7.68
CA LEU A 48 6.21 25.78 8.11
C LEU A 48 6.11 25.60 9.62
N ARG A 49 6.36 26.66 10.41
CA ARG A 49 6.14 26.62 11.87
C ARG A 49 4.67 26.41 12.23
N SER A 50 3.72 27.03 11.50
CA SER A 50 2.30 26.76 11.69
C SER A 50 1.96 25.31 11.35
N LEU A 51 2.42 24.84 10.18
CA LEU A 51 2.21 23.46 9.73
C LEU A 51 2.79 22.43 10.71
N GLY A 52 3.93 22.73 11.33
CA GLY A 52 4.55 21.89 12.35
C GLY A 52 3.68 21.69 13.60
N ASN A 53 2.89 22.71 13.96
CA ASN A 53 1.96 22.65 15.09
C ASN A 53 0.60 22.04 14.70
N ASP A 54 0.16 22.25 13.46
CA ASP A 54 -1.14 21.78 12.97
C ASP A 54 -1.13 20.31 12.52
N LEU A 55 -0.01 19.83 11.97
CA LEU A 55 0.11 18.47 11.46
C LEU A 55 0.57 17.47 12.53
N PRO A 56 -0.15 16.35 12.75
CA PRO A 56 0.26 15.36 13.72
C PRO A 56 1.39 14.45 13.22
N GLY A 57 2.19 13.94 14.16
CA GLY A 57 3.16 12.87 13.92
C GLY A 57 4.42 13.32 13.17
N ARG A 58 4.87 12.50 12.22
CA ARG A 58 6.15 12.71 11.50
C ARG A 58 6.13 13.95 10.61
N LEU A 59 4.99 14.26 9.99
CA LEU A 59 4.83 15.44 9.12
C LEU A 59 5.01 16.76 9.88
N GLY A 60 4.45 16.86 11.08
CA GLY A 60 4.62 18.04 11.93
C GLY A 60 6.06 18.22 12.40
N GLN A 61 6.71 17.13 12.81
CA GLN A 61 8.14 17.16 13.18
C GLN A 61 9.03 17.63 12.02
N LEU A 62 8.73 17.17 10.80
CA LEU A 62 9.42 17.59 9.59
C LEU A 62 9.24 19.07 9.26
N ALA A 63 7.99 19.55 9.29
CA ALA A 63 7.71 20.96 9.04
C ALA A 63 8.37 21.86 10.12
N GLY A 64 8.37 21.40 11.38
CA GLY A 64 9.07 22.06 12.49
C GLY A 64 10.59 22.14 12.28
N ASP A 65 11.26 21.02 11.99
CA ASP A 65 12.72 20.99 11.74
C ASP A 65 13.11 21.89 10.56
N LEU A 66 12.32 21.86 9.48
CA LEU A 66 12.53 22.77 8.35
C LEU A 66 12.35 24.24 8.75
N SER A 67 11.34 24.57 9.57
CA SER A 67 11.12 25.94 10.03
C SER A 67 12.27 26.46 10.91
N ASP A 68 12.79 25.63 11.81
CA ASP A 68 13.87 26.02 12.72
C ASP A 68 15.19 26.24 11.98
N ARG A 69 15.44 25.48 10.91
CA ARG A 69 16.60 25.64 10.02
C ARG A 69 16.51 26.89 9.17
N LEU A 70 15.33 27.18 8.63
CA LEU A 70 15.10 28.42 7.87
C LEU A 70 15.24 29.65 8.77
N ASP A 71 14.76 29.59 10.01
CA ASP A 71 14.95 30.64 11.02
C ASP A 71 16.43 30.88 11.36
N GLN A 72 17.27 29.85 11.27
CA GLN A 72 18.73 29.97 11.44
C GLN A 72 19.43 30.58 10.21
N GLY A 73 18.69 30.91 9.15
CA GLY A 73 19.21 31.51 7.92
C GLY A 73 19.75 30.49 6.91
N GLN A 74 19.48 29.19 7.09
CA GLN A 74 19.81 28.19 6.07
C GLN A 74 18.92 28.38 4.84
N SER A 75 19.44 28.06 3.65
CA SER A 75 18.59 28.03 2.46
C SER A 75 17.65 26.82 2.51
N LEU A 76 16.50 26.91 1.85
CA LEU A 76 15.55 25.79 1.77
C LEU A 76 16.20 24.53 1.16
N VAL A 77 17.14 24.69 0.22
CA VAL A 77 17.85 23.57 -0.40
C VAL A 77 18.74 22.87 0.63
N ASP A 78 19.50 23.64 1.39
CA ASP A 78 20.42 23.11 2.41
C ASP A 78 19.63 22.45 3.55
N ALA A 79 18.52 23.06 3.97
CA ALA A 79 17.63 22.50 4.98
C ALA A 79 17.03 21.14 4.54
N LEU A 80 16.65 21.00 3.27
CA LEU A 80 16.18 19.73 2.72
C LEU A 80 17.30 18.68 2.58
N ASP A 81 18.53 19.11 2.31
CA ASP A 81 19.71 18.24 2.21
C ASP A 81 20.16 17.67 3.56
N GLU A 82 20.12 18.48 4.61
CA GLU A 82 20.51 18.09 5.97
C GLU A 82 19.39 17.44 6.81
N SER A 83 18.16 17.47 6.31
CA SER A 83 17.02 16.86 7.01
C SER A 83 17.21 15.34 7.16
N ARG A 84 16.84 14.81 8.33
CA ARG A 84 17.06 13.40 8.67
C ARG A 84 16.12 12.42 7.96
N ASP A 85 14.98 12.86 7.45
CA ASP A 85 13.93 11.99 6.91
C ASP A 85 14.03 11.70 5.39
N GLY A 86 15.18 11.98 4.78
CA GLY A 86 15.55 11.41 3.49
C GLY A 86 14.62 11.83 2.35
N PHE A 87 14.59 13.13 2.02
CA PHE A 87 13.92 13.59 0.80
C PHE A 87 14.58 12.96 -0.45
N PRO A 88 13.77 12.48 -1.42
CA PRO A 88 14.27 11.97 -2.68
C PRO A 88 15.19 12.98 -3.37
N ARG A 89 16.31 12.52 -3.96
CA ARG A 89 17.26 13.40 -4.67
C ARG A 89 16.58 14.24 -5.77
N ILE A 90 15.58 13.67 -6.44
CA ILE A 90 14.80 14.35 -7.46
C ILE A 90 14.00 15.54 -6.90
N TYR A 91 13.47 15.42 -5.68
CA TYR A 91 12.73 16.48 -5.00
C TYR A 91 13.63 17.71 -4.81
N ARG A 92 14.80 17.49 -4.22
CA ARG A 92 15.80 18.53 -3.97
C ARG A 92 16.30 19.19 -5.25
N ALA A 93 16.55 18.42 -6.30
CA ALA A 93 17.00 18.94 -7.58
C ALA A 93 15.95 19.87 -8.23
N VAL A 94 14.66 19.50 -8.15
CA VAL A 94 13.56 20.32 -8.67
C VAL A 94 13.38 21.59 -7.84
N VAL A 95 13.46 21.50 -6.51
CA VAL A 95 13.41 22.67 -5.61
C VAL A 95 14.58 23.63 -5.89
N ALA A 96 15.81 23.11 -6.00
CA ALA A 96 16.99 23.91 -6.31
C ALA A 96 16.87 24.61 -7.69
N ALA A 97 16.37 23.91 -8.71
CA ALA A 97 16.09 24.50 -10.01
C ALA A 97 14.99 25.56 -9.97
N GLY A 98 13.94 25.34 -9.16
CA GLY A 98 12.86 26.30 -8.93
C GLY A 98 13.32 27.58 -8.24
N ILE A 99 14.18 27.47 -7.22
CA ILE A 99 14.77 28.63 -6.53
C ILE A 99 15.70 29.41 -7.46
N ARG A 100 16.61 28.73 -8.18
CA ARG A 100 17.54 29.38 -9.12
C ARG A 100 16.82 30.11 -10.26
N SER A 101 15.68 29.60 -10.70
CA SER A 101 14.87 30.22 -11.75
C SER A 101 13.86 31.25 -11.23
N GLY A 102 13.76 31.44 -9.91
CA GLY A 102 12.74 32.30 -9.28
C GLY A 102 11.31 31.78 -9.45
N ARG A 103 11.13 30.52 -9.85
CA ARG A 103 9.83 29.89 -10.17
C ARG A 103 9.55 28.69 -9.25
N LEU A 104 9.76 28.87 -7.95
CA LEU A 104 9.57 27.80 -6.96
C LEU A 104 8.15 27.22 -6.96
N SER A 105 7.10 28.07 -7.03
CA SER A 105 5.70 27.59 -7.08
C SER A 105 5.47 26.63 -8.25
N ALA A 106 5.90 27.00 -9.46
CA ALA A 106 5.71 26.18 -10.65
C ALA A 106 6.49 24.85 -10.58
N ALA A 107 7.68 24.87 -9.98
CA ALA A 107 8.50 23.66 -9.81
C ALA A 107 7.83 22.67 -8.82
N LEU A 108 7.36 23.17 -7.68
CA LEU A 108 6.66 22.36 -6.68
C LEU A 108 5.33 21.81 -7.24
N GLU A 109 4.59 22.60 -8.02
CA GLU A 109 3.34 22.19 -8.67
C GLU A 109 3.55 21.08 -9.71
N GLY A 110 4.60 21.18 -10.53
CA GLY A 110 4.94 20.11 -11.47
C GLY A 110 5.29 18.81 -10.76
N LEU A 111 5.92 18.91 -9.59
CA LEU A 111 6.29 17.78 -8.77
C LEU A 111 5.07 17.13 -8.09
N SER A 112 4.17 17.92 -7.50
CA SER A 112 2.92 17.38 -6.92
C SER A 112 2.02 16.77 -7.99
N ALA A 113 1.90 17.41 -9.16
CA ALA A 113 1.12 16.86 -10.27
C ALA A 113 1.66 15.49 -10.73
N THR A 114 2.98 15.34 -10.84
CA THR A 114 3.61 14.07 -11.23
C THR A 114 3.41 12.99 -10.15
N ALA A 115 3.60 13.35 -8.88
CA ALA A 115 3.43 12.42 -7.77
C ALA A 115 1.95 12.00 -7.56
N ARG A 116 1.00 12.93 -7.72
CA ARG A 116 -0.45 12.67 -7.69
C ARG A 116 -0.89 11.72 -8.80
N ARG A 117 -0.39 11.90 -10.03
CA ARG A 117 -0.65 10.96 -11.13
C ARG A 117 -0.12 9.57 -10.81
N ALA A 118 1.08 9.47 -10.22
CA ALA A 118 1.65 8.18 -9.82
C ALA A 118 0.81 7.49 -8.73
N SER A 119 0.30 8.23 -7.74
CA SER A 119 -0.56 7.67 -6.69
C SER A 119 -1.94 7.26 -7.23
N GLU A 120 -2.53 8.04 -8.14
CA GLU A 120 -3.78 7.70 -8.83
C GLU A 120 -3.65 6.41 -9.66
N LEU A 121 -2.59 6.27 -10.47
CA LEU A 121 -2.33 5.06 -11.24
C LEU A 121 -2.17 3.84 -10.32
N ARG A 122 -1.39 4.00 -9.24
CA ARG A 122 -1.20 2.94 -8.24
C ARG A 122 -2.52 2.55 -7.58
N ARG A 123 -3.39 3.51 -7.32
CA ARG A 123 -4.73 3.30 -6.77
C ARG A 123 -5.63 2.55 -7.74
N LEU A 124 -5.63 2.91 -9.02
CA LEU A 124 -6.39 2.21 -10.06
C LEU A 124 -5.95 0.75 -10.17
N ILE A 125 -4.64 0.50 -10.20
CA ILE A 125 -4.08 -0.87 -10.23
C ILE A 125 -4.60 -1.69 -9.05
N ILE A 126 -4.53 -1.15 -7.84
CA ILE A 126 -4.98 -1.87 -6.62
C ILE A 126 -6.47 -2.18 -6.68
N ILE A 127 -7.30 -1.20 -7.06
CA ILE A 127 -8.75 -1.39 -7.15
C ILE A 127 -9.08 -2.50 -8.16
N SER A 128 -8.40 -2.53 -9.31
CA SER A 128 -8.57 -3.58 -10.32
C SER A 128 -8.11 -4.97 -9.85
N LEU A 129 -7.15 -5.06 -8.92
CA LEU A 129 -6.65 -6.31 -8.35
C LEU A 129 -7.53 -6.88 -7.22
N VAL A 130 -8.37 -6.05 -6.58
CA VAL A 130 -9.26 -6.52 -5.51
C VAL A 130 -10.29 -7.52 -6.05
N TYR A 131 -10.90 -7.23 -7.20
CA TYR A 131 -11.90 -8.11 -7.80
C TYR A 131 -11.37 -9.52 -8.12
N PRO A 132 -10.26 -9.72 -8.87
CA PRO A 132 -9.75 -11.05 -9.16
C PRO A 132 -9.34 -11.79 -7.88
N VAL A 133 -8.83 -11.11 -6.85
CA VAL A 133 -8.50 -11.76 -5.57
C VAL A 133 -9.75 -12.30 -4.87
N ILE A 134 -10.83 -11.51 -4.81
CA ILE A 134 -12.10 -11.97 -4.21
C ILE A 134 -12.64 -13.19 -4.95
N VAL A 135 -12.67 -13.13 -6.29
CA VAL A 135 -13.15 -14.25 -7.11
C VAL A 135 -12.28 -15.49 -6.91
N LEU A 136 -10.95 -15.36 -6.85
CA LEU A 136 -10.04 -16.47 -6.58
C LEU A 136 -10.27 -17.09 -5.20
N ILE A 137 -10.51 -16.27 -4.17
CA ILE A 137 -10.83 -16.77 -2.83
C ILE A 137 -12.13 -17.57 -2.86
N VAL A 138 -13.21 -17.02 -3.43
CA VAL A 138 -14.51 -17.72 -3.52
C VAL A 138 -14.39 -18.99 -4.35
N ALA A 139 -13.73 -18.94 -5.51
CA ALA A 139 -13.50 -20.09 -6.37
C ALA A 139 -12.70 -21.18 -5.65
N SER A 140 -11.65 -20.81 -4.91
CA SER A 140 -10.86 -21.76 -4.12
C SER A 140 -11.65 -22.37 -2.97
N LEU A 141 -12.54 -21.61 -2.32
CA LEU A 141 -13.43 -22.09 -1.26
C LEU A 141 -14.37 -23.16 -1.80
N VAL A 142 -15.04 -22.85 -2.92
CA VAL A 142 -15.96 -23.78 -3.58
C VAL A 142 -15.20 -25.02 -4.07
N PHE A 143 -14.02 -24.86 -4.66
CA PHE A 143 -13.20 -25.97 -5.12
C PHE A 143 -12.83 -26.93 -3.98
N VAL A 144 -12.31 -26.41 -2.86
CA VAL A 144 -11.95 -27.24 -1.69
C VAL A 144 -13.20 -27.90 -1.10
N PHE A 145 -14.30 -27.15 -0.96
CA PHE A 145 -15.56 -27.69 -0.46
C PHE A 145 -16.07 -28.85 -1.33
N THR A 146 -16.12 -28.66 -2.65
CA THR A 146 -16.56 -29.70 -3.59
C THR A 146 -15.60 -30.88 -3.60
N ALA A 147 -14.28 -30.67 -3.56
CA ALA A 147 -13.30 -31.75 -3.52
C ALA A 147 -13.46 -32.62 -2.27
N LEU A 148 -13.63 -32.00 -1.09
CA LEU A 148 -13.79 -32.73 0.18
C LEU A 148 -15.11 -33.52 0.25
N ASN A 149 -16.19 -33.00 -0.31
CA ASN A 149 -17.49 -33.70 -0.31
C ASN A 149 -17.60 -34.74 -1.43
N THR A 150 -16.99 -34.50 -2.59
CA THR A 150 -17.08 -35.41 -3.74
C THR A 150 -16.13 -36.59 -3.60
N ALA A 151 -14.94 -36.39 -3.00
CA ALA A 151 -13.96 -37.46 -2.79
C ALA A 151 -14.55 -38.72 -2.14
N PRO A 152 -15.20 -38.68 -0.96
CA PRO A 152 -15.70 -39.89 -0.30
C PRO A 152 -16.79 -40.62 -1.10
N VAL A 153 -17.67 -39.88 -1.77
CA VAL A 153 -18.74 -40.45 -2.62
C VAL A 153 -18.14 -41.28 -3.76
N VAL A 154 -17.05 -40.79 -4.36
CA VAL A 154 -16.35 -41.50 -5.44
C VAL A 154 -15.70 -42.79 -4.91
N ILE A 155 -15.17 -42.82 -3.67
CA ILE A 155 -14.64 -44.04 -3.04
C ILE A 155 -15.73 -45.09 -2.91
N GLU A 156 -16.85 -44.70 -2.32
CA GLU A 156 -17.95 -45.60 -1.99
C GLU A 156 -18.51 -46.27 -3.25
N VAL A 157 -18.73 -45.48 -4.31
CA VAL A 157 -19.19 -46.00 -5.61
C VAL A 157 -18.14 -46.90 -6.27
N SER A 158 -16.84 -46.57 -6.17
CA SER A 158 -15.78 -47.38 -6.76
C SER A 158 -15.66 -48.76 -6.10
N VAL A 159 -15.82 -48.82 -4.78
CA VAL A 159 -15.84 -50.09 -4.01
C VAL A 159 -17.07 -50.92 -4.36
N MET A 160 -18.24 -50.29 -4.53
CA MET A 160 -19.47 -50.99 -4.95
C MET A 160 -19.36 -51.60 -6.36
N LEU A 161 -18.60 -50.96 -7.26
CA LEU A 161 -18.42 -51.41 -8.64
C LEU A 161 -17.22 -52.35 -8.85
N GLY A 162 -16.38 -52.56 -7.82
CA GLY A 162 -15.20 -53.41 -7.90
C GLY A 162 -14.08 -52.87 -8.83
N VAL A 163 -14.08 -51.57 -9.10
CA VAL A 163 -13.05 -50.93 -9.95
C VAL A 163 -11.84 -50.57 -9.10
N GLU A 164 -10.65 -51.02 -9.51
CA GLU A 164 -9.40 -50.65 -8.85
C GLU A 164 -9.14 -49.15 -8.97
N GLN A 165 -8.80 -48.51 -7.85
CA GLN A 165 -8.63 -47.07 -7.79
C GLN A 165 -7.33 -46.63 -8.50
N PRO A 166 -7.40 -45.64 -9.41
CA PRO A 166 -6.22 -45.11 -10.08
C PRO A 166 -5.15 -44.59 -9.11
N TRP A 167 -3.88 -44.69 -9.49
CA TRP A 167 -2.75 -44.26 -8.66
C TRP A 167 -2.80 -42.79 -8.23
N TRP A 168 -3.32 -41.89 -9.09
CA TRP A 168 -3.44 -40.47 -8.78
C TRP A 168 -4.41 -40.21 -7.61
N TYR A 169 -5.38 -41.11 -7.45
CA TYR A 169 -6.39 -41.06 -6.40
C TYR A 169 -5.85 -41.60 -5.07
N GLN A 170 -4.99 -42.64 -5.10
CA GLN A 170 -4.24 -43.09 -3.92
C GLN A 170 -3.33 -41.99 -3.36
N GLN A 171 -2.80 -41.14 -4.25
CA GLN A 171 -2.01 -39.97 -3.86
C GLN A 171 -2.86 -38.87 -3.18
N LEU A 172 -4.11 -38.68 -3.62
CA LEU A 172 -5.06 -37.77 -2.96
C LEU A 172 -5.46 -38.27 -1.56
N GLN A 173 -5.66 -39.58 -1.39
CA GLN A 173 -5.96 -40.17 -0.07
C GLN A 173 -4.82 -39.97 0.93
N ARG A 174 -3.56 -40.13 0.51
CA ARG A 174 -2.39 -39.84 1.38
C ARG A 174 -2.33 -38.39 1.88
N ILE A 175 -2.82 -37.44 1.09
CA ILE A 175 -2.93 -36.03 1.48
C ILE A 175 -4.11 -35.82 2.44
N ASN A 176 -5.19 -36.59 2.27
CA ASN A 176 -6.39 -36.51 3.10
C ASN A 176 -6.23 -37.20 4.47
N ASP A 177 -5.35 -38.20 4.59
CA ASP A 177 -5.01 -38.88 5.86
C ASP A 177 -4.26 -37.97 6.87
N ILE A 178 -3.73 -36.83 6.42
CA ILE A 178 -3.22 -35.74 7.28
C ILE A 178 -4.39 -35.05 8.04
N GLY A 179 -5.62 -35.48 7.78
CA GLY A 179 -6.84 -35.06 8.44
C GLY A 179 -7.52 -33.93 7.65
N PRO A 180 -8.86 -33.97 7.47
CA PRO A 180 -9.60 -32.91 6.77
C PRO A 180 -9.43 -31.53 7.42
N HIS A 181 -9.07 -31.49 8.70
CA HIS A 181 -8.76 -30.27 9.44
C HIS A 181 -7.46 -29.60 8.95
N ALA A 182 -6.42 -30.35 8.58
CA ALA A 182 -5.15 -29.77 8.15
C ALA A 182 -5.27 -28.97 6.84
N LEU A 183 -6.01 -29.51 5.86
CA LEU A 183 -6.30 -28.81 4.60
C LEU A 183 -7.13 -27.54 4.83
N ILE A 184 -8.11 -27.59 5.74
CA ILE A 184 -8.92 -26.42 6.07
C ILE A 184 -8.10 -25.34 6.78
N TYR A 185 -7.18 -25.70 7.68
CA TYR A 185 -6.28 -24.76 8.34
C TYR A 185 -5.30 -24.13 7.35
N ILE A 186 -4.72 -24.91 6.42
CA ILE A 186 -3.84 -24.39 5.37
C ILE A 186 -4.60 -23.40 4.47
N TRP A 187 -5.84 -23.72 4.11
CA TRP A 187 -6.67 -22.85 3.30
C TRP A 187 -7.05 -21.56 4.03
N ILE A 188 -7.43 -21.65 5.32
CA ILE A 188 -7.68 -20.48 6.18
C ILE A 188 -6.42 -19.62 6.27
N VAL A 189 -5.23 -20.21 6.45
CA VAL A 189 -3.97 -19.47 6.48
C VAL A 189 -3.71 -18.79 5.14
N PHE A 190 -3.93 -19.46 4.01
CA PHE A 190 -3.73 -18.87 2.68
C PHE A 190 -4.68 -17.68 2.43
N VAL A 191 -5.94 -17.80 2.86
CA VAL A 191 -6.94 -16.72 2.77
C VAL A 191 -6.60 -15.58 3.71
N VAL A 192 -6.23 -15.86 4.96
CA VAL A 192 -5.82 -14.84 5.94
C VAL A 192 -4.56 -14.13 5.47
N VAL A 193 -3.59 -14.83 4.88
CA VAL A 193 -2.39 -14.23 4.30
C VAL A 193 -2.75 -13.41 3.06
N GLY A 194 -3.61 -13.91 2.17
CA GLY A 194 -4.07 -13.17 0.99
C GLY A 194 -4.84 -11.90 1.35
N VAL A 195 -5.74 -11.99 2.33
CA VAL A 195 -6.52 -10.85 2.86
C VAL A 195 -5.62 -9.90 3.64
N SER A 196 -4.68 -10.41 4.43
CA SER A 196 -3.70 -9.59 5.18
C SER A 196 -2.72 -8.91 4.23
N TRP A 197 -2.28 -9.56 3.15
CA TRP A 197 -1.47 -8.96 2.09
C TRP A 197 -2.26 -7.89 1.34
N LEU A 198 -3.52 -8.15 0.99
CA LEU A 198 -4.41 -7.17 0.38
C LEU A 198 -4.64 -5.99 1.34
N TYR A 199 -4.84 -6.25 2.63
CA TYR A 199 -5.03 -5.25 3.66
C TYR A 199 -3.75 -4.42 3.87
N TYR A 200 -2.58 -5.05 3.93
CA TYR A 200 -1.29 -4.38 4.10
C TYR A 200 -0.92 -3.52 2.88
N THR A 201 -1.15 -4.03 1.67
CA THR A 201 -0.96 -3.27 0.43
C THR A 201 -1.97 -2.12 0.29
N SER A 202 -3.14 -2.23 0.92
CA SER A 202 -4.16 -1.18 1.01
C SER A 202 -3.90 -0.17 2.14
N ARG A 203 -3.31 -0.59 3.27
CA ARG A 203 -2.96 0.28 4.42
C ARG A 203 -1.74 1.16 4.15
N ALA A 204 -0.77 0.67 3.40
CA ALA A 204 0.43 1.44 3.04
C ALA A 204 0.16 2.64 2.11
N LYS A 205 -1.09 2.89 1.70
CA LYS A 205 -1.45 3.76 0.56
C LYS A 205 -2.79 4.49 0.71
N GLY A 206 -3.22 4.81 1.93
CA GLY A 206 -4.34 5.72 2.18
C GLY A 206 -5.63 5.39 1.41
N LEU A 207 -5.93 4.11 1.17
CA LEU A 207 -7.15 3.73 0.47
C LEU A 207 -8.30 3.67 1.48
N ASN A 208 -9.11 4.72 1.50
CA ASN A 208 -10.26 4.88 2.39
C ASN A 208 -11.13 3.61 2.39
N LEU A 209 -11.16 2.92 3.54
CA LEU A 209 -11.97 1.72 3.85
C LEU A 209 -13.46 1.92 3.54
N ARG A 210 -13.92 3.19 3.57
CA ARG A 210 -15.26 3.62 3.16
C ARG A 210 -15.59 3.27 1.70
N GLY A 211 -14.63 3.35 0.77
CA GLY A 211 -14.86 3.02 -0.64
C GLY A 211 -15.17 1.54 -0.86
N MET A 212 -14.47 0.66 -0.14
CA MET A 212 -14.67 -0.79 -0.22
C MET A 212 -16.01 -1.21 0.40
N LEU A 213 -16.39 -0.59 1.53
CA LEU A 213 -17.71 -0.79 2.15
C LEU A 213 -18.86 -0.32 1.26
N THR A 214 -18.67 0.75 0.46
CA THR A 214 -19.69 1.22 -0.48
C THR A 214 -19.91 0.22 -1.61
N VAL A 215 -18.83 -0.33 -2.19
CA VAL A 215 -18.93 -1.34 -3.26
C VAL A 215 -19.50 -2.65 -2.73
N ALA A 216 -19.07 -3.09 -1.55
CA ALA A 216 -19.65 -4.27 -0.89
C ALA A 216 -21.13 -4.09 -0.54
N LYS A 217 -21.51 -2.88 -0.08
CA LYS A 217 -22.91 -2.53 0.18
C LYS A 217 -23.73 -2.49 -1.11
N MET A 218 -23.18 -1.96 -2.21
CA MET A 218 -23.81 -1.96 -3.53
C MET A 218 -24.01 -3.36 -4.11
N LEU A 219 -23.04 -4.26 -3.93
CA LEU A 219 -23.16 -5.66 -4.35
C LEU A 219 -24.13 -6.47 -3.47
N TYR A 220 -24.19 -6.19 -2.17
CA TYR A 220 -25.09 -6.88 -1.24
C TYR A 220 -26.55 -6.40 -1.39
N THR A 221 -26.77 -5.12 -1.68
CA THR A 221 -28.10 -4.62 -2.06
C THR A 221 -28.31 -4.83 -3.55
N GLY A 222 -28.62 -6.08 -3.94
CA GLY A 222 -28.98 -6.47 -5.30
C GLY A 222 -30.26 -5.81 -5.81
N ARG A 223 -30.20 -4.50 -6.07
CA ARG A 223 -31.23 -3.76 -6.80
C ARG A 223 -30.77 -3.64 -8.24
N MET A 224 -30.96 -4.72 -9.00
CA MET A 224 -31.11 -4.58 -10.45
C MET A 224 -32.27 -3.62 -10.66
N GLY A 225 -31.98 -2.47 -11.27
CA GLY A 225 -33.01 -1.55 -11.73
C GLY A 225 -33.98 -2.32 -12.64
N PRO A 226 -35.29 -2.07 -12.52
CA PRO A 226 -36.30 -2.85 -13.22
C PRO A 226 -36.07 -2.76 -14.72
N SER A 227 -36.19 -3.91 -15.37
CA SER A 227 -36.41 -4.10 -16.80
C SER A 227 -37.30 -2.99 -17.36
N ALA A 228 -36.72 -2.06 -18.12
CA ALA A 228 -37.44 -1.21 -19.04
C ALA A 228 -37.18 -1.76 -20.45
N THR A 229 -37.89 -2.83 -20.76
CA THR A 229 -38.34 -3.15 -22.11
C THR A 229 -39.16 -1.98 -22.66
N CYS A 230 -38.71 -1.37 -23.76
CA CYS A 230 -39.52 -1.00 -24.94
C CYS A 230 -38.70 -0.06 -25.87
N TRP A 231 -38.22 -0.63 -26.97
CA TRP A 231 -38.16 -0.01 -28.30
C TRP A 231 -39.54 -0.23 -28.98
N PRO A 232 -39.91 0.49 -30.06
CA PRO A 232 -39.63 1.88 -30.45
C PRO A 232 -40.79 2.83 -30.09
#